data_AF-A0ABD5WJI8-F1
#
_entry.id   AF-A0ABD5WJI8-F1
#
_cell.length_a   1.000
_cell.length_b   1.000
_cell.length_c   1.000
_cell.angle_alpha   90.00
_cell.angle_beta   90.00
_cell.angle_gamma   90.00
#
_symmetry.space_group_name_H-M   'P 1'
#
loop_
_entity.id
_entity.type
_entity.pdbx_description
1 polymer ?
#
loop_
_entity_poly.entity_id
_entity_poly.type
_entity_poly.pdbx_seq_one_letter_code
_entity_poly.pdbx_strand_id
1 'polypeptide(L)'
;MTTKSNDDGSRMLPGVAALALFAVMAWVFVGAEFGDAASGFGGDASITASIGYAMFNIPAQNAVPSEGFLIPFEIIDLVLVAALVGAVMLARRDEGGEITSALRSKAADKKGSPQDVVGESSGREVATDGGEQ
;
A
#
# COMPACT_ATOMS: atom_id res chain seq x y z
N MET A 1 -7.24 -47.37 -16.76
CA MET A 1 -8.32 -46.70 -15.98
C MET A 1 -7.76 -46.42 -14.61
N THR A 2 -7.23 -45.22 -14.38
CA THR A 2 -6.52 -44.87 -13.14
C THR A 2 -7.39 -43.92 -12.36
N THR A 3 -7.98 -44.41 -11.27
CA THR A 3 -8.77 -43.60 -10.33
C THR A 3 -7.80 -42.76 -9.50
N LYS A 4 -7.85 -41.44 -9.68
CA LYS A 4 -7.16 -40.46 -8.83
C LYS A 4 -7.86 -40.48 -7.47
N SER A 5 -7.16 -40.93 -6.42
CA SER A 5 -7.66 -40.88 -5.04
C SER A 5 -7.71 -39.41 -4.64
N ASN A 6 -8.90 -38.89 -4.31
CA ASN A 6 -9.07 -37.51 -3.90
C ASN A 6 -8.44 -37.29 -2.51
N ASP A 7 -7.51 -36.34 -2.42
CA ASP A 7 -6.93 -35.81 -1.18
C ASP A 7 -7.96 -34.97 -0.39
N ASP A 8 -9.12 -35.53 -0.07
CA ASP A 8 -10.19 -34.82 0.65
C ASP A 8 -9.78 -34.49 2.11
N GLY A 9 -8.83 -35.26 2.67
CA GLY A 9 -8.27 -35.01 4.01
C GLY A 9 -7.44 -33.73 4.12
N SER A 10 -6.78 -33.30 3.04
CA SER A 10 -5.92 -32.10 3.03
C SER A 10 -6.72 -30.79 3.08
N ARG A 11 -7.94 -30.79 2.53
CA ARG A 11 -8.84 -29.62 2.53
C ARG A 11 -9.63 -29.47 3.84
N MET A 12 -9.86 -30.56 4.57
CA MET A 12 -10.49 -30.57 5.89
C MET A 12 -9.50 -30.16 7.00
N LEU A 13 -8.20 -30.39 6.79
CA LEU A 13 -7.13 -30.07 7.72
C LEU A 13 -7.13 -28.61 8.23
N PRO A 14 -7.22 -27.57 7.38
CA PRO A 14 -7.27 -26.19 7.85
C PRO A 14 -8.53 -25.88 8.67
N GLY A 15 -9.68 -26.50 8.35
CA GLY A 15 -10.92 -26.31 9.10
C GLY A 15 -10.85 -26.90 10.51
N VAL A 16 -10.29 -28.10 10.63
CA VAL A 16 -10.05 -28.75 11.94
C VAL A 16 -9.03 -27.95 12.76
N ALA A 17 -7.97 -27.45 12.14
CA ALA A 17 -6.99 -26.60 12.81
C ALA A 17 -7.62 -25.30 13.35
N ALA A 18 -8.52 -24.68 12.59
CA ALA A 18 -9.24 -23.48 13.04
C ALA A 18 -10.16 -23.76 14.23
N LEU A 19 -10.90 -24.87 14.22
CA LEU A 19 -11.75 -25.28 15.34
C LEU A 19 -10.94 -25.62 16.60
N ALA A 20 -9.79 -26.28 16.43
CA ALA A 20 -8.87 -26.56 17.52
C ALA A 20 -8.34 -25.26 18.13
N LEU A 21 -7.89 -24.31 17.30
CA LEU A 21 -7.43 -22.99 17.77
C LEU A 21 -8.56 -22.24 18.48
N PHE A 22 -9.77 -22.26 17.93
CA PHE A 22 -10.94 -21.65 18.56
C PHE A 22 -11.22 -22.21 19.96
N ALA A 23 -11.21 -23.54 20.11
CA ALA A 23 -11.44 -24.19 21.40
C ALA A 23 -10.36 -23.81 22.42
N VAL A 24 -9.10 -23.72 22.01
CA VAL A 24 -8.00 -23.26 22.86
C VAL A 24 -8.20 -21.81 23.28
N MET A 25 -8.51 -20.91 22.34
CA MET A 25 -8.77 -19.50 22.65
C MET A 25 -9.98 -19.33 23.58
N ALA A 26 -11.06 -20.08 23.36
CA ALA A 26 -12.24 -20.07 24.22
C ALA A 26 -11.90 -20.54 25.64
N TRP A 27 -11.11 -21.62 25.78
CA TRP A 27 -10.64 -22.09 27.07
C TRP A 27 -9.81 -21.04 27.80
N VAL A 28 -8.88 -20.39 27.09
CA VAL A 28 -8.04 -19.32 27.65
C VAL A 28 -8.90 -18.15 28.11
N PHE A 29 -9.91 -17.73 27.33
CA PHE A 29 -10.77 -16.61 27.70
C PHE A 29 -11.69 -16.92 28.89
N VAL A 30 -12.18 -18.16 29.00
CA VAL A 30 -13.01 -18.57 30.15
C VAL A 30 -12.16 -18.73 31.41
N GLY A 31 -10.94 -19.25 31.27
CA GLY A 31 -10.00 -19.40 32.38
C GLY A 31 -9.22 -18.12 32.72
N ALA A 32 -9.37 -17.05 31.94
CA ALA A 32 -8.73 -15.78 32.21
C ALA A 32 -9.45 -15.09 33.37
N GLU A 33 -8.80 -15.08 34.53
CA GLU A 33 -9.19 -14.22 35.63
C GLU A 33 -8.76 -12.78 35.28
N PHE A 34 -9.73 -11.92 34.99
CA PHE A 34 -9.51 -10.48 35.09
C PHE A 34 -9.49 -10.18 36.59
N GLY A 35 -8.34 -9.77 37.11
CA GLY A 35 -8.24 -9.33 38.51
C GLY A 35 -9.24 -8.24 38.83
N ASP A 36 -9.32 -7.86 40.12
CA ASP A 36 -10.17 -6.77 40.59
C ASP A 36 -10.06 -5.60 39.61
N ALA A 37 -11.21 -5.10 39.10
CA ALA A 37 -11.25 -4.13 38.02
C ALA A 37 -10.30 -3.00 38.40
N ALA A 38 -9.10 -2.99 37.80
CA ALA A 38 -8.07 -2.06 38.17
C ALA A 38 -8.76 -0.72 38.11
N SER A 39 -8.87 -0.04 39.26
CA SER A 39 -9.36 1.33 39.32
C SER A 39 -8.62 2.00 38.18
N GLY A 40 -9.34 2.36 37.10
CA GLY A 40 -8.71 2.69 35.85
C GLY A 40 -7.69 3.82 36.07
N PHE A 41 -6.94 4.18 35.04
CA PHE A 41 -6.22 5.44 35.09
C PHE A 41 -7.20 6.53 35.56
N GLY A 42 -6.92 7.16 36.71
CA GLY A 42 -7.92 7.82 37.56
C GLY A 42 -8.92 8.65 36.77
N GLY A 43 -10.19 8.68 37.20
CA GLY A 43 -11.39 8.98 36.40
C GLY A 43 -11.42 10.19 35.46
N ASP A 44 -10.42 11.07 35.51
CA ASP A 44 -10.28 12.26 34.66
C ASP A 44 -9.07 12.21 33.70
N ALA A 45 -8.24 11.16 33.74
CA ALA A 45 -7.04 11.02 32.93
C ALA A 45 -7.36 10.41 31.56
N SER A 46 -7.31 11.23 30.50
CA SER A 46 -7.45 10.75 29.13
C SER A 46 -6.18 10.00 28.70
N ILE A 47 -6.34 8.72 28.36
CA ILE A 47 -5.23 7.86 27.87
C ILE A 47 -4.71 8.36 26.53
N THR A 48 -5.61 8.69 25.61
CA THR A 48 -5.22 9.24 24.31
C THR A 48 -4.43 10.54 24.46
N ALA A 49 -4.85 11.43 25.38
CA ALA A 49 -4.11 12.66 25.64
C ALA A 49 -2.74 12.37 26.28
N SER A 50 -2.69 11.46 27.26
CA SER A 50 -1.45 11.05 27.93
C SER A 50 -0.42 10.47 26.96
N ILE A 51 -0.87 9.63 26.01
CA ILE A 51 -0.03 9.10 24.93
C ILE A 51 0.50 10.24 24.06
N GLY A 52 -0.36 11.18 23.65
CA GLY A 52 0.05 12.34 22.87
C GLY A 52 1.09 13.21 23.58
N TYR A 53 0.92 13.46 24.88
CA TYR A 53 1.88 14.19 25.70
C TYR A 53 3.22 13.44 25.81
N ALA A 54 3.19 12.13 25.98
CA ALA A 54 4.39 11.29 26.01
C ALA A 54 5.15 11.29 24.67
N MET A 55 4.44 11.24 23.54
CA MET A 55 5.03 11.26 22.19
C MET A 55 5.82 12.53 21.92
N PHE A 56 5.38 13.68 22.43
CA PHE A 56 6.05 14.96 22.21
C PHE A 56 6.85 15.46 23.42
N ASN A 57 6.97 14.63 24.47
CA ASN A 57 7.65 14.98 25.73
C ASN A 57 7.11 16.28 26.37
N ILE A 58 5.78 16.46 26.34
CA ILE A 58 5.07 17.63 26.86
C ILE A 58 4.58 17.34 28.29
N PRO A 59 4.88 18.17 29.30
CA PRO A 59 4.35 17.99 30.64
C PRO A 59 2.86 18.37 30.70
N ALA A 60 2.04 17.53 31.34
CA ALA A 60 0.61 17.77 31.53
C ALA A 60 0.14 17.32 32.92
N GLN A 61 -0.71 18.13 33.55
CA GLN A 61 -1.11 17.96 34.95
C GLN A 61 -2.01 16.72 35.19
N ASN A 62 -2.84 16.35 34.21
CA ASN A 62 -3.78 15.22 34.30
C ASN A 62 -3.36 14.05 33.40
N ALA A 63 -2.09 13.98 33.02
CA ALA A 63 -1.57 12.89 32.19
C ALA A 63 -1.10 11.72 33.07
N VAL A 64 -1.27 10.51 32.54
CA VAL A 64 -0.71 9.30 33.14
C VAL A 64 0.82 9.36 33.07
N PRO A 65 1.54 9.16 34.19
CA PRO A 65 3.00 9.15 34.19
C PRO A 65 3.56 8.12 33.21
N SER A 66 4.47 8.56 32.35
CA SER A 66 5.09 7.73 31.31
C SER A 66 6.44 8.30 30.89
N GLU A 67 7.26 7.46 30.24
CA GLU A 67 8.52 7.88 29.62
C GLU A 67 8.24 8.71 28.34
N GLY A 68 9.18 9.59 27.99
CA GLY A 68 9.08 10.37 26.75
C GLY A 68 9.41 9.52 25.53
N PHE A 69 8.57 9.62 24.49
CA PHE A 69 8.70 8.88 23.23
C PHE A 69 9.09 9.77 22.04
N LEU A 70 9.65 10.96 22.29
CA LEU A 70 10.03 11.91 21.24
C LEU A 70 11.05 11.32 20.25
N ILE A 71 12.06 10.61 20.76
CA ILE A 71 13.09 10.00 19.90
C ILE A 71 12.48 8.87 19.03
N PRO A 72 11.73 7.89 19.59
CA PRO A 72 11.00 6.91 18.77
C PRO A 72 10.06 7.55 17.74
N PHE A 73 9.31 8.59 18.12
CA PHE A 73 8.41 9.30 17.22
C PHE A 73 9.17 9.89 16.02
N GLU A 74 10.28 10.57 16.27
CA GLU A 74 11.13 11.15 15.22
C GLU A 74 11.74 10.08 14.30
N ILE A 75 12.17 8.95 14.85
CA ILE A 75 12.69 7.84 14.04
C ILE A 75 11.60 7.31 13.10
N ILE A 76 10.36 7.17 13.59
CA ILE A 76 9.24 6.73 12.77
C ILE A 76 8.97 7.75 11.66
N ASP A 77 9.00 9.04 11.94
CA ASP A 77 8.85 10.09 10.93
C ASP A 77 9.89 9.95 9.81
N LEU A 78 11.18 9.84 10.17
CA LEU A 78 12.26 9.64 9.21
C LEU A 78 12.08 8.37 8.37
N VAL A 79 11.63 7.27 8.98
CA VAL A 79 11.34 6.02 8.29
C VAL A 79 10.16 6.19 7.32
N LEU A 80 9.10 6.88 7.73
CA LEU A 80 7.94 7.15 6.88
C LEU A 80 8.32 8.03 5.68
N VAL A 81 9.15 9.05 5.88
CA VAL A 81 9.68 9.89 4.79
C VAL A 81 10.53 9.06 3.84
N ALA A 82 11.44 8.23 4.34
CA ALA A 82 12.27 7.36 3.51
C ALA A 82 11.43 6.33 2.73
N ALA A 83 10.40 5.76 3.38
CA ALA A 83 9.47 4.84 2.75
C ALA A 83 8.65 5.52 1.64
N LEU A 84 8.21 6.76 1.87
CA LEU A 84 7.52 7.55 0.85
C LEU A 84 8.42 7.81 -0.36
N VAL A 85 9.67 8.25 -0.14
CA VAL A 85 10.63 8.46 -1.22
C VAL A 85 10.91 7.15 -1.96
N GLY A 86 11.11 6.05 -1.26
CA GLY A 86 11.31 4.73 -1.84
C GLY A 86 10.12 4.27 -2.67
N ALA A 87 8.89 4.45 -2.18
CA ALA A 87 7.66 4.13 -2.89
C ALA A 87 7.52 4.98 -4.16
N VAL A 88 7.82 6.28 -4.10
CA VAL A 88 7.78 7.18 -5.26
C VAL A 88 8.84 6.81 -6.30
N MET A 89 10.06 6.49 -5.87
CA MET A 89 11.12 6.05 -6.79
C MET A 89 10.78 4.72 -7.45
N LEU A 90 10.21 3.76 -6.71
CA LEU A 90 9.77 2.49 -7.26
C LEU A 90 8.58 2.63 -8.21
N ALA A 91 7.65 3.55 -7.91
CA ALA A 91 6.49 3.83 -8.75
C ALA A 91 6.86 4.57 -10.06
N ARG A 92 7.96 5.31 -10.07
CA ARG A 92 8.48 5.94 -11.29
C ARG A 92 9.14 4.88 -12.15
N ARG A 93 8.46 4.49 -13.22
CA ARG A 93 9.03 3.63 -14.26
C ARG A 93 9.69 4.52 -15.32
N ASP A 94 10.98 4.28 -15.55
CA ASP A 94 11.69 4.82 -16.71
C ASP A 94 11.56 3.80 -17.84
N GLU A 95 10.86 4.17 -18.92
CA GLU A 95 10.84 3.40 -20.16
C GLU A 95 11.55 4.24 -21.23
N GLY A 96 12.68 3.77 -21.72
CA GLY A 96 13.39 4.41 -22.84
C GLY A 96 13.98 5.80 -22.56
N GLY A 97 14.19 6.18 -21.29
CA GLY A 97 14.70 7.51 -20.90
C GLY A 97 13.61 8.59 -20.75
N GLU A 98 12.34 8.20 -20.84
CA GLU A 98 11.20 9.06 -20.52
C GLU A 98 10.50 8.60 -19.23
N ILE A 99 10.46 9.50 -18.23
CA ILE A 99 9.78 9.23 -16.96
C ILE A 99 8.28 9.15 -17.21
N THR A 100 7.74 7.94 -17.27
CA THR A 100 6.33 7.70 -17.52
C THR A 100 5.60 7.41 -16.21
N SER A 101 4.82 8.38 -15.72
CA SER A 101 3.93 8.15 -14.58
C SER A 101 2.69 7.37 -15.04
N ALA A 102 2.26 6.37 -14.27
CA ALA A 102 1.09 5.52 -14.56
C ALA A 102 -0.22 6.31 -14.78
N LEU A 103 -0.31 7.54 -14.27
CA LEU A 103 -1.44 8.45 -14.52
C LEU A 103 -1.41 9.08 -15.92
N ARG A 104 -0.23 9.27 -16.51
CA ARG A 104 -0.03 9.92 -17.81
C ARG A 104 -0.21 8.96 -18.99
N SER A 105 0.13 7.67 -18.83
CA SER A 105 0.02 6.70 -19.94
C SER A 105 -1.42 6.54 -20.46
N LYS A 106 -2.43 6.60 -19.58
CA LYS A 106 -3.85 6.48 -19.96
C LYS A 106 -4.38 7.70 -20.73
N ALA A 107 -3.72 8.85 -20.64
CA ALA A 107 -4.10 10.05 -21.40
C ALA A 107 -3.48 10.07 -22.81
N ALA A 108 -2.31 9.45 -23.00
CA ALA A 108 -1.63 9.38 -24.29
C ALA A 108 -2.31 8.40 -25.26
N ASP A 109 -2.91 7.32 -24.74
CA ASP A 109 -3.56 6.27 -25.53
C ASP A 109 -4.86 6.72 -26.25
N LYS A 110 -5.33 7.95 -25.98
CA LYS A 110 -6.53 8.53 -26.62
C LYS A 110 -6.24 9.45 -27.81
N LYS A 111 -4.96 9.66 -28.18
CA LYS A 111 -4.57 10.63 -29.24
C LYS A 111 -3.80 10.01 -30.41
N GLY A 112 -3.88 8.70 -30.61
CA GLY A 112 -3.18 7.99 -31.69
C GLY A 112 -4.05 6.95 -32.38
N SER A 113 -4.98 7.37 -33.23
CA SER A 113 -5.50 6.50 -34.30
C SER A 113 -5.01 7.06 -35.65
N PRO A 114 -3.98 6.46 -36.26
CA PRO A 114 -3.60 6.71 -37.64
C PRO A 114 -4.32 5.71 -38.56
N GLN A 115 -5.46 6.11 -39.13
CA GLN A 115 -6.12 5.53 -40.31
C GLN A 115 -6.87 6.71 -40.94
N ASP A 116 -6.51 7.23 -42.12
CA ASP A 116 -6.80 6.57 -43.39
C ASP A 116 -5.71 6.80 -44.45
N VAL A 117 -5.26 5.67 -45.02
CA VAL A 117 -4.54 5.58 -46.28
C VAL A 117 -5.55 5.09 -47.31
N VAL A 118 -6.05 5.96 -48.18
CA VAL A 118 -6.80 5.67 -49.42
C VAL A 118 -6.58 6.91 -50.32
N GLY A 119 -6.15 6.90 -51.58
CA GLY A 119 -5.94 5.89 -52.61
C GLY A 119 -6.13 6.61 -53.97
N GLU A 120 -5.07 6.64 -54.78
CA GLU A 120 -5.05 6.79 -56.26
C GLU A 120 -5.60 8.05 -56.98
N SER A 121 -4.75 8.73 -57.78
CA SER A 121 -4.91 8.78 -59.26
C SER A 121 -3.72 9.41 -59.99
N SER A 122 -3.14 8.61 -60.90
CA SER A 122 -2.65 8.92 -62.26
C SER A 122 -2.09 10.32 -62.61
N GLY A 123 -0.78 10.34 -62.88
CA GLY A 123 -0.20 10.77 -64.17
C GLY A 123 -0.20 12.26 -64.56
N ARG A 124 0.99 12.89 -64.49
CA ARG A 124 1.62 13.56 -65.66
C ARG A 124 3.07 13.94 -65.36
N GLU A 125 4.01 13.34 -66.08
CA GLU A 125 5.34 13.92 -66.32
C GLU A 125 5.18 15.25 -67.06
N VAL A 126 5.83 16.30 -66.53
CA VAL A 126 6.21 17.47 -67.32
C VAL A 126 7.63 17.82 -66.93
N ALA A 127 8.58 17.42 -67.76
CA ALA A 127 9.93 17.94 -67.76
C ALA A 127 9.89 19.41 -68.21
N THR A 128 10.52 20.30 -67.46
CA THR A 128 11.02 21.57 -68.01
C THR A 128 12.45 21.78 -67.53
N ASP A 129 13.35 21.50 -68.45
CA ASP A 129 14.75 21.93 -68.49
C ASP A 129 14.83 23.45 -68.75
N GLY A 130 15.90 24.08 -68.26
CA GLY A 130 16.24 25.48 -68.46
C GLY A 130 16.80 26.08 -67.17
N GLY A 131 18.09 26.35 -67.01
CA GLY A 131 19.15 26.60 -67.98
C GLY A 131 19.93 27.79 -67.43
N GLU A 132 21.14 27.54 -66.96
CA GLU A 132 22.06 28.52 -66.37
C GLU A 132 22.52 29.55 -67.41
N GLN A 133 22.47 30.85 -67.06
CA GLN A 133 23.41 31.90 -67.49
C GLN A 133 23.51 32.97 -66.39
#